data_AF-A0A947K3Y8-F1
#
_entry.id   AF-A0A947K3Y8-F1
#
_cell.length_a   1.000
_cell.length_b   1.000
_cell.length_c   1.000
_cell.angle_alpha   90.00
_cell.angle_beta   90.00
_cell.angle_gamma   90.00
#
_symmetry.space_group_name_H-M   'P 1'
#
loop_
_entity.id
_entity.type
_entity.pdbx_description
1 polymer ?
#
loop_
_entity_poly.entity_id
_entity_poly.type
_entity_poly.pdbx_seq_one_letter_code
_entity_poly.pdbx_strand_id
1 'polypeptide(L)'
;MKKSDDYQKILFSSLNETARKTFILTIILWSLLALNTDYNYFNIFKDNLAKYFGKSIEKKREIAYGKEYYDFLVFAKEKLPKEPVKFGLISSYYAPHLQARIYLVPHIISDHKKKDVSYLLVFKPTQEQSTERYDFSPFAKLDNNRYIMKRTK
;
A
#
# COMPACT_ATOMS: atom_id res chain seq x y z
N MET A 1 -70.73 7.52 3.70
CA MET A 1 -69.46 7.75 2.95
C MET A 1 -68.42 8.63 3.66
N LYS A 2 -68.66 9.24 4.84
CA LYS A 2 -67.63 10.09 5.52
C LYS A 2 -66.54 9.34 6.31
N LYS A 3 -66.80 8.12 6.80
CA LYS A 3 -65.85 7.40 7.67
C LYS A 3 -64.59 6.92 6.94
N SER A 4 -64.67 6.50 5.68
CA SER A 4 -63.49 5.97 4.95
C SER A 4 -62.42 7.03 4.69
N ASP A 5 -62.84 8.27 4.44
CA ASP A 5 -61.95 9.36 4.07
C ASP A 5 -61.14 9.89 5.27
N ASP A 6 -61.72 9.84 6.47
CA ASP A 6 -61.04 10.21 7.71
C ASP A 6 -59.98 9.17 8.11
N TYR A 7 -60.27 7.86 7.94
CA TYR A 7 -59.26 6.82 8.17
C TYR A 7 -58.09 6.92 7.20
N GLN A 8 -58.36 7.20 5.91
CA GLN A 8 -57.29 7.41 4.95
C GLN A 8 -56.44 8.63 5.31
N LYS A 9 -57.06 9.77 5.67
CA LYS A 9 -56.30 10.97 6.10
C LYS A 9 -55.43 10.72 7.33
N ILE A 10 -55.93 10.01 8.33
CA ILE A 10 -55.16 9.67 9.54
C ILE A 10 -53.98 8.75 9.17
N LEU A 11 -54.20 7.74 8.32
CA LEU A 11 -53.15 6.84 7.85
C LEU A 11 -52.07 7.56 7.03
N PHE A 12 -52.47 8.43 6.09
CA PHE A 12 -51.54 9.23 5.30
C PHE A 12 -50.75 10.23 6.15
N SER A 13 -51.39 10.83 7.17
CA SER A 13 -50.70 11.75 8.08
C SER A 13 -49.64 11.04 8.93
N SER A 14 -49.92 9.83 9.43
CA SER A 14 -48.96 9.07 10.24
C SER A 14 -47.80 8.49 9.40
N LEU A 15 -48.09 8.08 8.16
CA LEU A 15 -47.07 7.66 7.19
C LEU A 15 -46.14 8.82 6.82
N ASN A 16 -46.68 10.03 6.61
CA ASN A 16 -45.89 11.23 6.35
C ASN A 16 -45.01 11.62 7.56
N GLU A 17 -45.53 11.49 8.78
CA GLU A 17 -44.76 11.77 9.99
C GLU A 17 -43.63 10.75 10.18
N THR A 18 -43.91 9.47 9.94
CA THR A 18 -42.91 8.40 9.99
C THR A 18 -41.84 8.59 8.91
N ALA A 19 -42.22 8.89 7.67
CA ALA A 19 -41.29 9.17 6.59
C ALA A 19 -40.38 10.37 6.92
N ARG A 20 -40.96 11.45 7.49
CA ARG A 20 -40.19 12.62 7.93
C ARG A 20 -39.20 12.26 9.04
N LYS A 21 -39.62 11.48 10.05
CA LYS A 21 -38.74 11.02 11.14
C LYS A 21 -37.61 10.14 10.61
N THR A 22 -37.91 9.20 9.72
CA THR A 22 -36.92 8.33 9.07
C THR A 22 -35.93 9.15 8.25
N PHE A 23 -36.40 10.13 7.47
CA PHE A 23 -35.52 11.00 6.69
C PHE A 23 -34.57 11.82 7.58
N ILE A 24 -35.08 12.41 8.66
CA ILE A 24 -34.27 13.14 9.65
C ILE A 24 -33.23 12.20 10.27
N LEU A 25 -33.63 11.00 10.67
CA LEU A 25 -32.72 10.00 11.24
C LEU A 25 -31.61 9.62 10.24
N THR A 26 -31.95 9.42 8.97
CA THR A 26 -30.97 9.13 7.92
C THR A 26 -29.96 10.27 7.76
N ILE A 27 -30.40 11.54 7.77
CA ILE A 27 -29.49 12.69 7.71
C ILE A 27 -28.56 12.72 8.93
N ILE A 28 -29.08 12.47 10.13
CA ILE A 28 -28.28 12.43 11.36
C ILE A 28 -27.23 11.32 11.27
N LEU A 29 -27.62 10.10 10.90
CA LEU A 29 -26.70 8.98 10.76
C LEU A 29 -25.63 9.24 9.70
N TRP A 30 -26.00 9.83 8.57
CA TRP A 30 -25.05 10.18 7.52
C TRP A 30 -24.07 11.28 7.96
N SER A 31 -24.55 12.28 8.70
CA SER A 31 -23.71 13.35 9.26
C SER A 31 -22.73 12.81 10.30
N LEU A 32 -23.18 11.90 11.17
CA LEU A 32 -22.31 11.22 12.14
C LEU A 32 -21.24 10.37 11.44
N LEU A 33 -21.61 9.69 10.35
CA LEU A 33 -20.67 8.90 9.55
C LEU A 33 -19.61 9.81 8.88
N ALA A 34 -20.03 10.96 8.35
CA ALA A 34 -19.11 11.95 7.78
C ALA A 34 -18.14 12.50 8.84
N LEU A 35 -18.64 12.91 10.01
CA LEU A 35 -17.81 13.41 11.10
C LEU A 35 -16.81 12.36 11.62
N ASN A 36 -17.24 11.11 11.75
CA ASN A 36 -16.35 10.01 12.13
C ASN A 36 -15.24 9.80 11.08
N THR A 37 -15.60 9.91 9.80
CA THR A 37 -14.64 9.82 8.70
C THR A 37 -13.61 10.96 8.75
N ASP A 38 -14.07 12.19 8.93
CA ASP A 38 -13.20 13.37 9.06
C ASP A 38 -12.28 13.27 10.29
N TYR A 39 -12.80 12.80 11.43
CA TYR A 39 -12.01 12.56 12.63
C TYR A 39 -10.90 11.53 12.39
N ASN A 40 -11.23 10.43 11.69
CA ASN A 40 -10.23 9.42 11.33
C ASN A 40 -9.16 9.98 10.38
N TYR A 41 -9.55 10.77 9.37
CA TYR A 41 -8.60 11.44 8.50
C TYR A 41 -7.70 12.42 9.25
N PHE A 42 -8.27 13.19 10.18
CA PHE A 42 -7.49 14.11 11.01
C PHE A 42 -6.47 13.39 11.89
N ASN A 43 -6.84 12.25 12.49
CA ASN A 43 -5.92 11.43 13.27
C ASN A 43 -4.78 10.89 12.40
N ILE A 44 -5.09 10.35 11.22
CA ILE A 44 -4.08 9.88 10.25
C ILE A 44 -3.16 11.04 9.85
N PHE A 45 -3.71 12.22 9.59
CA PHE A 45 -2.93 13.41 9.27
C PHE A 45 -2.00 13.80 10.42
N LYS A 46 -2.53 13.88 11.65
CA LYS A 46 -1.77 14.23 12.85
C LYS A 46 -0.63 13.25 13.10
N ASP A 47 -0.91 11.95 12.99
CA ASP A 47 0.09 10.89 13.17
C ASP A 47 1.18 10.99 12.10
N ASN A 48 0.81 11.17 10.84
CA ASN A 48 1.77 11.35 9.75
C ASN A 48 2.58 12.64 9.91
N LEU A 49 1.96 13.74 10.35
CA LEU A 49 2.63 15.00 10.62
C LEU A 49 3.69 14.79 11.70
N ALA A 50 3.33 14.22 12.86
CA ALA A 50 4.27 13.93 13.92
C ALA A 50 5.40 12.99 13.45
N LYS A 51 5.07 12.00 12.62
CA LYS A 51 6.02 11.00 12.12
C LYS A 51 7.01 11.55 11.10
N TYR A 52 6.62 12.52 10.26
CA TYR A 52 7.41 12.95 9.10
C TYR A 52 7.83 14.44 9.12
N PHE A 53 7.21 15.29 9.95
CA PHE A 53 7.53 16.72 9.98
C PHE A 53 8.99 16.97 10.42
N GLY A 54 9.64 17.96 9.80
CA GLY A 54 11.05 18.32 10.07
C GLY A 54 12.10 17.29 9.63
N LYS A 55 11.71 16.12 9.10
CA LYS A 55 12.64 15.06 8.67
C LYS A 55 13.06 15.23 7.20
N SER A 56 14.29 14.84 6.89
CA SER A 56 14.79 14.78 5.51
C SER A 56 14.03 13.73 4.68
N ILE A 57 14.17 13.79 3.35
CA ILE A 57 13.52 12.83 2.44
C ILE A 57 14.02 11.40 2.70
N GLU A 58 15.31 11.23 2.99
CA GLU A 58 15.95 9.97 3.31
C GLU A 58 15.35 9.39 4.59
N LYS A 59 15.24 10.21 5.64
CA LYS A 59 14.67 9.77 6.91
C LYS A 59 13.19 9.44 6.80
N LYS A 60 12.44 10.17 5.98
CA LYS A 60 11.04 9.85 5.66
C LYS A 60 10.92 8.50 4.96
N ARG A 61 11.81 8.19 4.01
CA ARG A 61 11.84 6.89 3.31
C ARG A 61 12.23 5.75 4.24
N GLU A 62 13.24 5.94 5.09
CA GLU A 62 13.63 4.96 6.11
C GLU A 62 12.45 4.61 7.03
N ILE A 63 11.68 5.62 7.46
CA ILE A 63 10.51 5.42 8.32
C ILE A 63 9.34 4.77 7.55
N ALA A 64 9.14 5.14 6.29
CA ALA A 64 8.05 4.61 5.47
C ALA A 64 8.28 3.16 5.02
N TYR A 65 9.52 2.82 4.69
CA TYR A 65 9.90 1.51 4.14
C TYR A 65 10.38 0.54 5.23
N GLY A 66 10.77 1.06 6.39
CA GLY A 66 11.52 0.34 7.41
C GLY A 66 13.01 0.39 7.10
N LYS A 67 13.83 0.60 8.14
CA LYS A 67 15.27 0.83 8.02
C LYS A 67 15.97 -0.27 7.22
N GLU A 68 15.71 -1.53 7.53
CA GLU A 68 16.39 -2.65 6.87
C GLU A 68 16.12 -2.75 5.37
N TYR A 69 14.88 -2.45 4.96
CA TYR A 69 14.49 -2.49 3.55
C TYR A 69 15.00 -1.26 2.81
N TYR A 70 14.96 -0.09 3.46
CA TYR A 70 15.60 1.11 2.95
C TYR A 70 17.10 0.91 2.70
N ASP A 71 17.82 0.34 3.68
CA ASP A 71 19.26 0.04 3.56
C ASP A 71 19.52 -0.93 2.38
N PHE A 72 18.65 -1.92 2.18
CA PHE A 72 18.72 -2.82 1.02
C PHE A 72 18.49 -2.10 -0.31
N LEU A 73 17.53 -1.18 -0.37
CA LEU A 73 17.25 -0.40 -1.58
C LEU A 73 18.39 0.57 -1.92
N VAL A 74 19.03 1.17 -0.91
CA VAL A 74 20.26 1.98 -1.08
C VAL A 74 21.36 1.09 -1.69
N PHE A 75 21.61 -0.07 -1.08
CA PHE A 75 22.58 -1.04 -1.59
C PHE A 75 22.27 -1.48 -3.03
N ALA A 76 21.01 -1.77 -3.35
CA ALA A 76 20.59 -2.14 -4.70
C ALA A 76 20.85 -1.01 -5.70
N LYS A 77 20.54 0.24 -5.35
CA LYS A 77 20.79 1.40 -6.20
C LYS A 77 22.28 1.62 -6.49
N GLU A 78 23.14 1.35 -5.51
CA GLU A 78 24.59 1.49 -5.67
C GLU A 78 25.22 0.40 -6.54
N LYS A 79 24.66 -0.82 -6.49
CA LYS A 79 25.22 -1.99 -7.19
C LYS A 79 24.63 -2.24 -8.57
N LEU A 80 23.39 -1.83 -8.80
CA LEU A 80 22.79 -1.95 -10.13
C LEU A 80 23.53 -1.05 -11.14
N PRO A 81 23.53 -1.41 -12.43
CA PRO A 81 24.10 -0.56 -13.48
C PRO A 81 23.48 0.84 -13.47
N LYS A 82 24.22 1.85 -13.94
CA LYS A 82 23.67 3.22 -14.07
C LYS A 82 22.57 3.31 -15.13
N GLU A 83 22.61 2.43 -16.12
CA GLU A 83 21.60 2.32 -17.17
C GLU A 83 20.30 1.64 -16.67
N PRO A 84 19.13 1.97 -17.23
CA PRO A 84 17.89 1.30 -16.88
C PRO A 84 17.97 -0.20 -17.12
N VAL A 85 17.56 -1.00 -16.14
CA VAL A 85 17.55 -2.46 -16.22
C VAL A 85 16.20 -2.99 -15.76
N LYS A 86 15.84 -4.19 -16.23
CA LYS A 86 14.68 -4.92 -15.71
C LYS A 86 15.11 -5.80 -14.54
N PHE A 87 14.43 -5.66 -13.41
CA PHE A 87 14.70 -6.45 -12.22
C PHE A 87 13.45 -7.16 -11.70
N GLY A 88 13.65 -8.37 -11.17
CA GLY A 88 12.69 -9.07 -10.34
C GLY A 88 12.95 -8.79 -8.87
N LEU A 89 11.94 -9.00 -8.03
CA LEU A 89 12.07 -8.88 -6.57
C LEU A 89 11.48 -10.12 -5.91
N ILE A 90 12.25 -10.72 -5.01
CA ILE A 90 11.81 -11.81 -4.13
C ILE A 90 11.82 -11.29 -2.70
N SER A 91 10.70 -11.46 -2.00
CA SER A 91 10.61 -11.11 -0.59
C SER A 91 9.49 -11.87 0.11
N SER A 92 9.67 -12.12 1.41
CA SER A 92 8.64 -12.63 2.32
C SER A 92 7.71 -11.54 2.87
N TYR A 93 8.04 -10.25 2.69
CA TYR A 93 7.24 -9.14 3.23
C TYR A 93 6.08 -8.75 2.30
N TYR A 94 5.01 -8.23 2.89
CA TYR A 94 3.85 -7.71 2.16
C TYR A 94 4.20 -6.35 1.53
N ALA A 95 3.97 -6.21 0.21
CA ALA A 95 4.10 -4.98 -0.59
C ALA A 95 5.50 -4.30 -0.83
N PRO A 96 6.65 -5.00 -0.91
CA PRO A 96 7.95 -4.37 -1.18
C PRO A 96 8.09 -3.89 -2.64
N HIS A 97 7.31 -4.44 -3.57
CA HIS A 97 7.39 -4.14 -5.00
C HIS A 97 7.16 -2.66 -5.35
N LEU A 98 6.20 -1.98 -4.70
CA LEU A 98 5.90 -0.58 -4.99
C LEU A 98 7.03 0.34 -4.52
N GLN A 99 7.57 0.07 -3.33
CA GLN A 99 8.66 0.83 -2.74
C GLN A 99 9.95 0.68 -3.56
N ALA A 100 10.30 -0.55 -3.97
CA ALA A 100 11.41 -0.79 -4.90
C ALA A 100 11.23 -0.04 -6.22
N ARG A 101 10.04 -0.12 -6.82
CA ARG A 101 9.73 0.57 -8.10
C ARG A 101 9.97 2.07 -7.99
N ILE A 102 9.52 2.71 -6.91
CA ILE A 102 9.65 4.17 -6.73
C ILE A 102 11.10 4.55 -6.42
N TYR A 103 11.80 3.77 -5.59
CA TYR A 103 13.14 4.13 -5.13
C TYR A 103 14.22 3.88 -6.18
N LEU A 104 14.07 2.81 -6.98
CA LEU A 104 15.08 2.34 -7.94
C LEU A 104 14.86 2.89 -9.36
N VAL A 105 14.10 3.97 -9.55
CA VAL A 105 14.01 4.67 -10.84
C VAL A 105 15.44 5.02 -11.30
N PRO A 106 15.82 4.75 -12.57
CA PRO A 106 14.97 4.39 -13.72
C PRO A 106 14.78 2.89 -13.99
N HIS A 107 15.17 2.00 -13.08
CA HIS A 107 15.01 0.55 -13.27
C HIS A 107 13.54 0.13 -13.28
N ILE A 108 13.24 -0.92 -14.05
CA ILE A 108 11.88 -1.39 -14.31
C ILE A 108 11.67 -2.69 -13.56
N ILE A 109 10.67 -2.71 -12.67
CA ILE A 109 10.27 -3.95 -12.02
C ILE A 109 9.51 -4.84 -13.01
N SER A 110 9.87 -6.12 -13.08
CA SER A 110 9.23 -7.13 -13.90
C SER A 110 9.08 -8.43 -13.11
N ASP A 111 8.27 -9.35 -13.64
CA ASP A 111 8.17 -10.70 -13.09
C ASP A 111 9.50 -11.43 -13.29
N HIS A 112 10.09 -11.92 -12.20
CA HIS A 112 11.39 -12.58 -12.17
C HIS A 112 11.45 -13.84 -13.07
N LYS A 113 10.30 -14.45 -13.36
CA LYS A 113 10.21 -15.61 -14.25
C LYS A 113 10.41 -15.27 -15.72
N LYS A 114 10.32 -14.00 -16.11
CA LYS A 114 10.52 -13.57 -17.50
C LYS A 114 12.00 -13.54 -17.88
N LYS A 115 12.28 -13.98 -19.12
CA LYS A 115 13.65 -14.06 -19.68
C LYS A 115 14.32 -12.69 -19.84
N ASP A 116 13.56 -11.60 -19.90
CA ASP A 116 14.07 -10.23 -20.06
C ASP A 116 14.53 -9.59 -18.73
N VAL A 117 14.37 -10.29 -17.60
CA VAL A 117 14.89 -9.85 -16.30
C VAL A 117 16.37 -10.12 -16.19
N SER A 118 17.16 -9.06 -16.04
CA SER A 118 18.62 -9.16 -15.93
C SER A 118 19.10 -9.31 -14.49
N TYR A 119 18.35 -8.77 -13.52
CA TYR A 119 18.72 -8.76 -12.10
C TYR A 119 17.58 -9.25 -11.21
N LEU A 120 17.91 -9.95 -10.15
CA LEU A 120 16.96 -10.43 -9.15
C LEU A 120 17.38 -9.86 -7.79
N LEU A 121 16.55 -9.01 -7.23
CA LEU A 121 16.72 -8.45 -5.91
C LEU A 121 16.07 -9.40 -4.89
N VAL A 122 16.82 -9.81 -3.88
CA VAL A 122 16.33 -10.75 -2.86
C VAL A 122 16.40 -10.09 -1.50
N PHE A 123 15.23 -9.95 -0.85
CA PHE A 123 15.08 -9.31 0.45
C PHE A 123 14.24 -10.17 1.40
N LYS A 124 14.90 -10.77 2.40
CA LYS A 124 14.34 -11.72 3.36
C LYS A 124 13.49 -12.78 2.65
N PRO A 125 14.09 -13.64 1.80
CA PRO A 125 13.34 -14.70 1.14
C PRO A 125 12.80 -15.69 2.18
N THR A 126 11.70 -16.36 1.86
CA THR A 126 11.29 -17.56 2.60
C THR A 126 12.26 -18.71 2.33
N GLN A 127 12.20 -19.78 3.13
CA GLN A 127 13.03 -20.96 2.89
C GLN A 127 12.76 -21.58 1.51
N GLU A 128 11.49 -21.65 1.10
CA GLU A 128 11.08 -22.12 -0.22
C GLU A 128 11.67 -21.27 -1.35
N GLN A 129 11.55 -19.95 -1.25
CA GLN A 129 12.12 -18.99 -2.21
C GLN A 129 13.65 -19.07 -2.27
N SER A 130 14.31 -19.41 -1.16
CA SER A 130 15.77 -19.56 -1.09
C SER A 130 16.26 -20.84 -1.79
N THR A 131 15.41 -21.87 -1.85
CA THR A 131 15.73 -23.17 -2.48
C THR A 131 15.36 -23.23 -3.96
N GLU A 132 14.55 -22.29 -4.45
CA GLU A 132 14.16 -22.25 -5.87
C GLU A 132 15.40 -21.97 -6.74
N ARG A 133 15.61 -22.83 -7.75
CA ARG A 133 16.71 -22.66 -8.70
C ARG A 133 16.32 -21.63 -9.75
N TYR A 134 16.86 -20.42 -9.62
CA TYR A 134 16.76 -19.41 -10.65
C TYR A 134 18.00 -19.49 -11.56
N ASP A 135 17.85 -19.17 -12.85
CA ASP A 135 18.95 -19.01 -13.82
C ASP A 135 19.81 -17.76 -13.52
N PHE A 136 20.12 -17.51 -12.25
CA PHE A 136 20.82 -16.33 -11.77
C PHE A 136 22.00 -16.75 -10.92
N SER A 137 23.10 -16.04 -11.08
CA SER A 137 24.29 -16.17 -10.25
C SER A 137 24.39 -15.03 -9.24
N PRO A 138 24.99 -15.26 -8.06
CA PRO A 138 25.25 -14.19 -7.10
C PRO A 138 26.01 -13.03 -7.76
N PHE A 139 25.54 -11.80 -7.58
CA PHE A 139 26.15 -10.60 -8.14
C PHE A 139 26.71 -9.68 -7.06
N ALA A 140 25.90 -9.38 -6.04
CA ALA A 140 26.34 -8.58 -4.89
C ALA A 140 25.57 -9.04 -3.64
N LYS A 141 26.22 -9.00 -2.49
CA LYS A 141 25.63 -9.46 -1.23
C LYS A 141 25.83 -8.41 -0.14
N LEU A 142 24.75 -8.05 0.55
CA LEU A 142 24.79 -7.26 1.78
C LEU A 142 24.86 -8.21 2.98
N ASP A 143 23.99 -9.23 3.00
CA ASP A 143 24.05 -10.37 3.92
C ASP A 143 23.30 -11.59 3.36
N ASN A 144 23.08 -12.62 4.18
CA ASN A 144 22.41 -13.87 3.77
C ASN A 144 20.94 -13.68 3.35
N ASN A 145 20.28 -12.64 3.84
CA ASN A 145 18.87 -12.34 3.56
C ASN A 145 18.71 -11.19 2.56
N ARG A 146 19.78 -10.48 2.20
CA ARG A 146 19.75 -9.25 1.40
C ARG A 146 20.85 -9.30 0.35
N TYR A 147 20.48 -9.62 -0.88
CA TYR A 147 21.43 -9.80 -1.96
C TYR A 147 20.82 -9.57 -3.34
N ILE A 148 21.68 -9.49 -4.34
CA ILE A 148 21.36 -9.29 -5.75
C ILE A 148 21.97 -10.43 -6.52
N MET A 149 21.17 -11.01 -7.41
CA MET A 149 21.62 -12.01 -8.38
C MET A 149 21.51 -11.42 -9.80
N LYS A 150 22.36 -11.90 -10.70
CA LYS A 150 22.36 -11.50 -12.11
C LYS A 150 22.08 -12.74 -12.96
N ARG A 151 21.20 -12.61 -13.96
CA ARG A 151 20.85 -13.72 -14.84
C ARG A 151 22.10 -14.22 -15.56
N THR A 152 22.39 -15.51 -15.42
CA THR A 152 23.41 -16.20 -16.21
C THR A 152 22.84 -16.42 -17.61
N LYS A 153 23.59 -15.99 -18.63
CA LYS A 153 23.22 -16.22 -20.03
C LYS A 153 23.20 -17.71 -20.35
#